data_AF-A0A6J8BPS2-F1
#
_entry.id   AF-A0A6J8BPS2-F1
#
_cell.length_a   1.000
_cell.length_b   1.000
_cell.length_c   1.000
_cell.angle_alpha   90.00
_cell.angle_beta   90.00
_cell.angle_gamma   90.00
#
_symmetry.space_group_name_H-M   'P 1'
#
loop_
_entity.id
_entity.type
_entity.pdbx_description
1 polymer ?
#
loop_
_entity_poly.entity_id
_entity_poly.type
_entity_poly.pdbx_seq_one_letter_code
_entity_poly.pdbx_strand_id
1 'polypeptide(L)'
;MSKPAHFLLTIEIGCQQKVDVEGMVKVVNGLLGNKAMFKFRVVGEPKILAFFEVINPVEVSTMCSSIIQKGNFHVTCTSLLAYEEWAQIIGVDSKLTGPPPRKLTKAVVYKFDVNVECNGMTTDDFLNTWKEEATTALTVRGTGLELELFKVFGQRKAIGLICQDSPGDFEKLMQNLPFVKKMFDRCHFELTTLTKL
;
A
#
# COMPACT_ATOMS: atom_id res chain seq x y z
N MET A 1 -7.26 -16.83 18.03
CA MET A 1 -6.31 -15.70 18.03
C MET A 1 -6.88 -14.62 17.12
N SER A 2 -6.83 -13.35 17.51
CA SER A 2 -7.28 -12.24 16.65
C SER A 2 -6.31 -12.07 15.48
N LYS A 3 -6.81 -11.91 14.25
CA LYS A 3 -5.96 -11.56 13.10
C LYS A 3 -5.45 -10.11 13.26
N PRO A 4 -4.19 -9.81 12.89
CA PRO A 4 -3.70 -8.45 12.91
C PRO A 4 -4.43 -7.57 11.88
N ALA A 5 -4.75 -6.34 12.27
CA ALA A 5 -5.24 -5.30 11.39
C ALA A 5 -4.06 -4.54 10.77
N HIS A 6 -4.16 -4.21 9.49
CA HIS A 6 -3.10 -3.56 8.73
C HIS A 6 -3.44 -2.09 8.53
N PHE A 7 -2.41 -1.24 8.55
CA PHE A 7 -2.58 0.21 8.41
C PHE A 7 -1.45 0.81 7.58
N LEU A 8 -1.78 1.86 6.82
CA LEU A 8 -0.82 2.78 6.23
C LEU A 8 -0.88 4.09 7.00
N LEU A 9 0.22 4.42 7.68
CA LEU A 9 0.46 5.72 8.27
C LEU A 9 1.18 6.62 7.26
N THR A 10 0.62 7.78 7.00
CA THR A 10 1.26 8.85 6.23
C THR A 10 1.56 10.01 7.16
N ILE A 11 2.81 10.45 7.17
CA ILE A 11 3.29 11.54 8.02
C ILE A 11 3.92 12.58 7.12
N GLU A 12 3.43 13.80 7.19
CA GLU A 12 3.88 14.94 6.38
C GLU A 12 4.29 16.08 7.29
N ILE A 13 5.38 16.78 6.96
CA ILE A 13 5.77 18.00 7.68
C ILE A 13 4.90 19.17 7.17
N GLY A 14 4.25 19.89 8.10
CA GLY A 14 3.48 21.08 7.75
C GLY A 14 4.36 22.19 7.13
N CYS A 15 3.80 22.98 6.20
CA CYS A 15 4.51 24.00 5.39
C CYS A 15 5.17 25.16 6.16
N GLN A 16 5.25 25.14 7.48
CA GLN A 16 5.84 26.22 8.27
C GLN A 16 7.07 25.70 9.03
N GLN A 17 8.25 26.12 8.56
CA GLN A 17 9.63 25.93 9.08
C GLN A 17 10.55 25.03 8.24
N LYS A 18 11.85 25.14 8.54
CA LYS A 18 12.95 24.33 8.00
C LYS A 18 12.59 22.84 8.15
N VAL A 19 12.48 22.15 7.03
CA VAL A 19 12.08 20.74 6.98
C VAL A 19 13.15 19.88 7.67
N ASP A 20 12.83 19.31 8.84
CA ASP A 20 13.69 18.34 9.55
C ASP A 20 13.23 16.90 9.31
N VAL A 21 13.57 16.37 8.14
CA VAL A 21 13.25 14.98 7.76
C VAL A 21 13.95 13.97 8.67
N GLU A 22 15.17 14.25 9.12
CA GLU A 22 15.92 13.33 9.98
C GLU A 22 15.31 13.22 11.39
N GLY A 23 14.85 14.35 11.95
CA GLY A 23 14.07 14.37 13.18
C GLY A 23 12.78 13.57 13.04
N MET A 24 12.07 13.74 11.93
CA MET A 24 10.86 12.96 11.63
C MET A 24 11.15 11.46 11.59
N VAL A 25 12.21 11.03 10.91
CA VAL A 25 12.60 9.61 10.84
C VAL A 25 12.94 9.04 12.22
N LYS A 26 13.63 9.79 13.08
CA LYS A 26 13.91 9.37 14.45
C LYS A 26 12.63 9.15 15.26
N VAL A 27 11.66 10.07 15.15
CA VAL A 27 10.34 9.94 15.80
C VAL A 27 9.62 8.70 15.32
N VAL A 28 9.55 8.49 14.01
CA VAL A 28 8.88 7.33 13.40
C VAL A 28 9.54 6.03 13.83
N ASN A 29 10.88 5.95 13.77
CA ASN A 29 11.61 4.75 14.17
C ASN A 29 11.45 4.44 15.66
N GLY A 30 11.43 5.46 16.52
CA GLY A 30 11.21 5.27 17.95
C GLY A 30 9.80 4.80 18.31
N LEU A 31 8.77 5.30 17.62
CA LEU A 31 7.37 5.00 17.94
C LEU A 31 6.83 3.74 17.25
N LEU A 32 7.22 3.51 15.99
CA LEU A 32 6.78 2.33 15.26
C LEU A 32 7.65 1.10 15.54
N GLY A 33 8.93 1.29 15.87
CA GLY A 33 9.86 0.22 16.20
C GLY A 33 9.73 -0.98 15.26
N ASN A 34 9.45 -2.15 15.85
CA ASN A 34 9.28 -3.42 15.15
C ASN A 34 7.84 -3.71 14.70
N LYS A 35 6.88 -2.80 14.95
CA LYS A 35 5.48 -2.97 14.50
C LYS A 35 5.31 -2.66 13.01
N ALA A 36 6.22 -1.86 12.44
CA ALA A 36 6.20 -1.54 11.03
C ALA A 36 6.78 -2.68 10.18
N MET A 37 5.99 -3.16 9.22
CA MET A 37 6.45 -4.06 8.16
C MET A 37 7.37 -3.33 7.20
N PHE A 38 6.99 -2.11 6.81
CA PHE A 38 7.76 -1.28 5.89
C PHE A 38 7.72 0.19 6.32
N LYS A 39 8.84 0.88 6.11
CA LYS A 39 8.98 2.31 6.36
C LYS A 39 9.73 2.94 5.19
N PHE A 40 9.23 4.06 4.70
CA PHE A 40 9.77 4.72 3.54
C PHE A 40 9.76 6.24 3.67
N ARG A 41 10.75 6.91 3.08
CA ARG A 41 10.65 8.31 2.67
C ARG A 41 10.07 8.37 1.26
N VAL A 42 9.21 9.34 1.01
CA VAL A 42 8.78 9.69 -0.35
C VAL A 42 9.83 10.58 -0.99
N VAL A 43 10.27 10.22 -2.19
CA VAL A 43 11.30 10.99 -2.90
C VAL A 43 10.72 12.33 -3.34
N GLY A 44 11.39 13.43 -2.96
CA GLY A 44 11.00 14.78 -3.33
C GLY A 44 9.92 15.41 -2.46
N GLU A 45 9.39 14.69 -1.47
CA GLU A 45 8.34 15.18 -0.57
C GLU A 45 8.79 15.08 0.90
N PRO A 46 8.39 16.02 1.77
CA PRO A 46 8.66 15.94 3.21
C PRO A 46 7.69 14.97 3.89
N LYS A 47 7.67 13.72 3.40
CA LYS A 47 6.66 12.71 3.69
C LYS A 47 7.29 11.36 3.98
N ILE A 48 6.78 10.71 5.03
CA ILE A 48 7.09 9.33 5.40
C ILE A 48 5.83 8.49 5.29
N LEU A 49 5.99 7.28 4.76
CA LEU A 49 4.97 6.24 4.75
C LEU A 49 5.43 5.08 5.62
N ALA A 50 4.53 4.55 6.45
CA ALA A 50 4.78 3.35 7.21
C ALA A 50 3.60 2.38 7.12
N PHE A 51 3.88 1.15 6.73
CA PHE A 51 2.93 0.04 6.71
C PHE A 51 3.16 -0.80 7.96
N PHE A 52 2.13 -1.03 8.75
CA PHE A 52 2.28 -1.67 10.05
C PHE A 52 1.05 -2.51 10.43
N GLU A 53 1.26 -3.41 11.38
CA GLU A 53 0.24 -4.33 11.89
C GLU A 53 0.01 -4.09 13.37
N VAL A 54 -1.26 -4.14 13.78
CA VAL A 54 -1.65 -4.09 15.20
C VAL A 54 -2.71 -5.12 15.50
N ILE A 55 -2.64 -5.71 16.70
CA ILE A 55 -3.68 -6.61 17.21
C ILE A 55 -4.86 -5.78 17.75
N ASN A 56 -4.56 -4.65 18.40
CA ASN A 56 -5.56 -3.75 18.98
C ASN A 56 -5.58 -2.41 18.22
N PRO A 57 -6.61 -2.13 17.41
CA PRO A 57 -6.74 -0.88 16.66
C PRO A 57 -6.75 0.38 17.53
N VAL A 58 -7.09 0.28 18.83
CA VAL A 58 -7.06 1.43 19.75
C VAL A 58 -5.64 2.01 19.88
N GLU A 59 -4.61 1.16 19.77
CA GLU A 59 -3.20 1.59 19.83
C GLU A 59 -2.82 2.55 18.71
N VAL A 60 -3.51 2.49 17.56
CA VAL A 60 -3.26 3.36 16.41
C VAL A 60 -3.53 4.82 16.77
N SER A 61 -4.61 5.08 17.50
CA SER A 61 -4.96 6.46 17.91
C SER A 61 -3.88 7.05 18.82
N THR A 62 -3.46 6.30 19.84
CA THR A 62 -2.39 6.70 20.77
C THR A 62 -1.06 6.96 20.05
N MET A 63 -0.74 6.10 19.08
CA MET A 63 0.46 6.23 18.25
C MET A 63 0.42 7.51 17.40
N CYS A 64 -0.69 7.78 16.70
CA CYS A 64 -0.87 9.00 15.92
C CYS A 64 -0.77 10.25 16.79
N SER A 65 -1.43 10.27 17.96
CA SER A 65 -1.33 11.40 18.90
C SER A 65 0.09 11.61 19.39
N SER A 66 0.84 10.53 19.65
CA SER A 66 2.24 10.62 20.09
C SER A 66 3.14 11.23 19.01
N ILE A 67 2.90 10.93 17.72
CA ILE A 67 3.64 11.53 16.61
C ILE A 67 3.33 13.03 16.52
N ILE A 68 2.04 13.39 16.53
CA ILE A 68 1.60 14.79 16.43
C ILE A 68 2.16 15.64 17.59
N GLN A 69 2.28 15.08 18.79
CA GLN A 69 2.85 15.80 19.94
C GLN A 69 4.37 16.06 19.83
N LYS A 70 5.08 15.35 18.94
CA LYS A 70 6.53 15.47 18.78
C LYS A 70 6.95 16.52 17.75
N GLY A 71 6.03 17.09 16.99
CA GLY A 71 6.33 18.12 16.01
C GLY A 71 5.13 18.55 15.18
N ASN A 72 5.33 19.50 14.28
CA ASN A 72 4.30 19.99 13.37
C ASN A 72 4.08 19.01 12.20
N PHE A 73 3.54 17.83 12.52
CA PHE A 73 3.26 16.78 11.55
C PHE A 73 1.77 16.70 11.26
N HIS A 74 1.43 16.62 9.97
CA HIS A 74 0.14 16.14 9.52
C HIS A 74 0.19 14.62 9.42
N VAL A 75 -0.68 13.93 10.16
CA VAL A 75 -0.70 12.46 10.24
C VAL A 75 -2.04 11.95 9.76
N THR A 76 -2.03 11.07 8.76
CA THR A 76 -3.21 10.33 8.33
C THR A 76 -2.96 8.83 8.48
N CYS A 77 -4.01 8.09 8.80
CA CYS A 77 -3.93 6.64 8.95
C CYS A 77 -5.06 5.98 8.14
N THR A 78 -4.68 5.09 7.24
CA THR A 78 -5.59 4.40 6.33
C THR A 78 -5.68 2.93 6.72
N SER A 79 -6.88 2.44 6.98
CA SER A 79 -7.12 1.01 7.26
C SER A 79 -6.95 0.17 6.00
N LEU A 80 -6.17 -0.90 6.12
CA LEU A 80 -5.84 -1.82 5.05
C LEU A 80 -6.33 -3.24 5.40
N LEU A 81 -6.63 -3.98 4.34
CA LEU A 81 -6.89 -5.41 4.36
C LEU A 81 -5.76 -6.11 3.59
N ALA A 82 -5.28 -7.24 4.10
CA ALA A 82 -4.37 -8.11 3.36
C ALA A 82 -4.99 -8.46 2.01
N TYR A 83 -4.24 -8.33 0.92
CA TYR A 83 -4.83 -8.47 -0.40
C TYR A 83 -5.27 -9.91 -0.68
N GLU A 84 -4.64 -10.90 -0.05
CA GLU A 84 -5.03 -12.30 -0.08
C GLU A 84 -6.42 -12.51 0.51
N GLU A 85 -6.74 -11.83 1.62
CA GLU A 85 -8.05 -11.92 2.24
C GLU A 85 -9.12 -11.32 1.33
N TRP A 86 -8.84 -10.17 0.72
CA TRP A 86 -9.69 -9.61 -0.32
C TRP A 86 -9.86 -10.55 -1.52
N ALA A 87 -8.76 -11.14 -2.01
CA ALA A 87 -8.76 -12.05 -3.14
C ALA A 87 -9.62 -13.30 -2.85
N GLN A 88 -9.58 -13.84 -1.64
CA GLN A 88 -10.45 -14.93 -1.19
C GLN A 88 -11.93 -14.51 -1.19
N ILE A 89 -12.25 -13.32 -0.69
CA ILE A 89 -13.63 -12.79 -0.66
C ILE A 89 -14.23 -12.71 -2.06
N ILE A 90 -13.45 -12.28 -3.05
CA ILE A 90 -13.90 -12.19 -4.45
C ILE A 90 -13.70 -13.50 -5.24
N GLY A 91 -13.31 -14.60 -4.56
CA GLY A 91 -13.30 -15.94 -5.14
C GLY A 91 -12.07 -16.29 -6.00
N VAL A 92 -10.90 -15.71 -5.72
CA VAL A 92 -9.61 -16.16 -6.29
C VAL A 92 -9.23 -17.53 -5.70
N ASP A 93 -8.55 -18.36 -6.50
CA ASP A 93 -8.11 -19.71 -6.09
C ASP A 93 -7.24 -19.64 -4.82
N SER A 94 -7.54 -20.49 -3.83
CA SER A 94 -6.85 -20.54 -2.55
C SER A 94 -5.34 -20.79 -2.68
N LYS A 95 -4.91 -21.48 -3.75
CA LYS A 95 -3.49 -21.74 -4.07
C LYS A 95 -2.69 -20.46 -4.30
N LEU A 96 -3.33 -19.37 -4.73
CA LEU A 96 -2.68 -18.07 -4.98
C LEU A 96 -2.75 -17.13 -3.77
N THR A 97 -3.63 -17.42 -2.81
CA THR A 97 -3.92 -16.56 -1.65
C THR A 97 -3.20 -17.00 -0.37
N GLY A 98 -2.08 -17.71 -0.53
CA GLY A 98 -1.17 -17.98 0.58
C GLY A 98 -0.54 -16.70 1.13
N PRO A 99 0.02 -16.73 2.35
CA PRO A 99 0.60 -15.56 3.00
C PRO A 99 1.59 -14.82 2.07
N PRO A 100 1.58 -13.47 2.06
CA PRO A 100 2.48 -12.71 1.20
C PRO A 100 3.93 -12.95 1.62
N PRO A 101 4.89 -12.95 0.68
CA PRO A 101 6.30 -13.14 0.98
C PRO A 101 6.90 -11.98 1.79
N ARG A 102 6.24 -10.81 1.86
CA ARG A 102 6.67 -9.59 2.58
C ARG A 102 8.10 -9.19 2.29
N LYS A 103 8.55 -9.42 1.05
CA LYS A 103 9.92 -9.22 0.62
C LYS A 103 9.97 -8.09 -0.39
N LEU A 104 10.60 -7.00 0.04
CA LEU A 104 11.07 -5.93 -0.82
C LEU A 104 12.55 -5.81 -0.49
N THR A 105 13.47 -6.01 -1.42
CA THR A 105 14.93 -6.01 -1.15
C THR A 105 15.62 -4.76 -1.64
N LYS A 106 15.14 -4.14 -2.72
CA LYS A 106 15.74 -2.94 -3.30
C LYS A 106 15.63 -1.72 -2.37
N ALA A 107 16.62 -0.83 -2.41
CA ALA A 107 16.62 0.41 -1.63
C ALA A 107 15.54 1.40 -2.12
N VAL A 108 15.32 1.41 -3.44
CA VAL A 108 14.24 2.13 -4.12
C VAL A 108 13.07 1.18 -4.33
N VAL A 109 11.88 1.63 -3.97
CA VAL A 109 10.61 0.91 -4.14
C VAL A 109 9.62 1.85 -4.79
N TYR A 110 8.76 1.34 -5.66
CA TYR A 110 7.66 2.12 -6.19
C TYR A 110 6.38 1.73 -5.45
N LYS A 111 5.67 2.72 -4.92
CA LYS A 111 4.30 2.55 -4.45
C LYS A 111 3.36 2.93 -5.58
N PHE A 112 2.36 2.11 -5.83
CA PHE A 112 1.29 2.47 -6.74
C PHE A 112 -0.07 2.37 -6.06
N ASP A 113 -0.93 3.33 -6.35
CA ASP A 113 -2.32 3.36 -5.94
C ASP A 113 -3.18 3.05 -7.15
N VAL A 114 -4.13 2.13 -6.99
CA VAL A 114 -5.11 1.80 -8.03
C VAL A 114 -6.47 2.19 -7.50
N ASN A 115 -7.14 3.14 -8.14
CA ASN A 115 -8.53 3.48 -7.85
C ASN A 115 -9.39 3.16 -9.05
N VAL A 116 -10.46 2.40 -8.85
CA VAL A 116 -11.35 1.97 -9.93
C VAL A 116 -12.75 2.52 -9.74
N GLU A 117 -13.26 3.20 -10.76
CA GLU A 117 -14.63 3.69 -10.83
C GLU A 117 -15.57 2.64 -11.43
N CYS A 118 -16.80 2.53 -10.92
CA CYS A 118 -17.79 1.57 -11.43
C CYS A 118 -18.91 2.21 -12.26
N ASN A 119 -18.70 3.42 -12.79
CA ASN A 119 -19.77 4.13 -13.51
C ASN A 119 -20.24 3.30 -14.72
N GLY A 120 -21.52 2.90 -14.75
CA GLY A 120 -22.11 2.12 -15.84
C GLY A 120 -21.71 0.65 -15.89
N MET A 121 -21.27 0.04 -14.78
CA MET A 121 -20.97 -1.39 -14.66
C MET A 121 -21.74 -2.01 -13.49
N THR A 122 -22.14 -3.27 -13.61
CA THR A 122 -22.76 -3.98 -12.49
C THR A 122 -21.72 -4.31 -11.41
N THR A 123 -22.16 -4.52 -10.17
CA THR A 123 -21.26 -4.96 -9.10
C THR A 123 -20.60 -6.30 -9.43
N ASP A 124 -21.32 -7.22 -10.07
CA ASP A 124 -20.80 -8.54 -10.42
C ASP A 124 -19.72 -8.45 -11.50
N ASP A 125 -19.93 -7.67 -12.55
CA ASP A 125 -18.92 -7.44 -13.60
C ASP A 125 -17.64 -6.81 -13.02
N PHE A 126 -17.81 -5.87 -12.08
CA PHE A 126 -16.71 -5.23 -11.39
C PHE A 126 -15.92 -6.22 -10.54
N LEU A 127 -16.61 -7.03 -9.72
CA LEU A 127 -15.96 -8.04 -8.87
C LEU A 127 -15.30 -9.13 -9.70
N ASN A 128 -15.90 -9.54 -10.82
CA ASN A 128 -15.30 -10.47 -11.77
C ASN A 128 -14.01 -9.90 -12.37
N THR A 129 -14.02 -8.63 -12.76
CA THR A 129 -12.81 -7.97 -13.28
C THR A 129 -11.74 -7.85 -12.20
N TRP A 130 -12.10 -7.51 -10.96
CA TRP A 130 -11.14 -7.49 -9.84
C TRP A 130 -10.62 -8.90 -9.52
N LYS A 131 -11.44 -9.93 -9.63
CA LYS A 131 -11.00 -11.32 -9.44
C LYS A 131 -9.94 -11.70 -10.46
N GLU A 132 -10.14 -11.36 -11.73
CA GLU A 132 -9.13 -11.57 -12.78
C GLU A 132 -7.85 -10.76 -12.51
N GLU A 133 -7.99 -9.51 -12.09
CA GLU A 133 -6.88 -8.64 -11.70
C GLU A 133 -6.05 -9.27 -10.58
N ALA A 134 -6.72 -9.66 -9.50
CA ALA A 134 -6.08 -10.27 -8.34
C ALA A 134 -5.43 -11.61 -8.71
N THR A 135 -6.09 -12.43 -9.53
CA THR A 135 -5.52 -13.69 -10.03
C THR A 135 -4.23 -13.42 -10.81
N THR A 136 -4.23 -12.42 -11.70
CA THR A 136 -3.06 -12.05 -12.52
C THR A 136 -1.93 -11.54 -11.63
N ALA A 137 -2.21 -10.57 -10.75
CA ALA A 137 -1.21 -9.97 -9.88
C ALA A 137 -0.57 -10.99 -8.92
N LEU A 138 -1.38 -11.86 -8.30
CA LEU A 138 -0.90 -12.90 -7.40
C LEU A 138 -0.11 -14.00 -8.13
N THR A 139 -0.51 -14.34 -9.36
CA THR A 139 0.25 -15.28 -10.20
C THR A 139 1.62 -14.72 -10.55
N VAL A 140 1.70 -13.46 -10.97
CA VAL A 140 2.99 -12.80 -11.28
C VAL A 140 3.85 -12.69 -10.03
N ARG A 141 3.28 -12.38 -8.86
CA ARG A 141 4.02 -12.42 -7.59
C ARG A 141 4.61 -13.80 -7.32
N GLY A 142 3.88 -14.87 -7.64
CA GLY A 142 4.33 -16.25 -7.52
C GLY A 142 5.55 -16.61 -8.37
N THR A 143 5.91 -15.80 -9.38
CA THR A 143 7.13 -16.02 -10.20
C THR A 143 8.39 -15.43 -9.57
N GLY A 144 8.28 -14.80 -8.39
CA GLY A 144 9.38 -14.17 -7.68
C GLY A 144 9.43 -12.65 -7.81
N LEU A 145 8.43 -12.03 -8.46
CA LEU A 145 8.28 -10.58 -8.43
C LEU A 145 8.06 -10.11 -6.99
N GLU A 146 8.95 -9.23 -6.53
CA GLU A 146 8.85 -8.59 -5.22
C GLU A 146 7.72 -7.53 -5.25
N LEU A 147 6.52 -8.01 -4.95
CA LEU A 147 5.28 -7.26 -4.97
C LEU A 147 4.52 -7.51 -3.66
N GLU A 148 4.24 -6.42 -2.93
CA GLU A 148 3.32 -6.44 -1.80
C GLU A 148 2.04 -5.71 -2.19
N LEU A 149 0.88 -6.23 -1.75
CA LEU A 149 -0.42 -5.70 -2.12
C LEU A 149 -1.30 -5.54 -0.88
N PHE A 150 -2.05 -4.46 -0.85
CA PHE A 150 -3.05 -4.18 0.15
C PHE A 150 -4.34 -3.69 -0.50
N LYS A 151 -5.45 -4.12 0.07
CA LYS A 151 -6.76 -3.59 -0.26
C LYS A 151 -7.08 -2.45 0.71
N VAL A 152 -7.47 -1.28 0.21
CA VAL A 152 -7.96 -0.21 1.10
C VAL A 152 -9.36 -0.56 1.57
N PHE A 153 -9.56 -0.61 2.88
CA PHE A 153 -10.82 -1.07 3.46
C PHE A 153 -11.98 -0.12 3.09
N GLY A 154 -13.11 -0.68 2.65
CA GLY A 154 -14.32 0.08 2.31
C GLY A 154 -14.25 0.96 1.06
N GLN A 155 -13.14 0.93 0.30
CA GLN A 155 -12.96 1.76 -0.90
C GLN A 155 -12.85 0.88 -2.16
N ARG A 156 -12.93 1.44 -3.36
CA ARG A 156 -12.56 0.73 -4.61
C ARG A 156 -11.10 0.97 -4.98
N LYS A 157 -10.25 0.87 -3.95
CA LYS A 157 -8.83 1.18 -4.02
C LYS A 157 -7.95 0.01 -3.58
N ALA A 158 -6.85 -0.20 -4.26
CA ALA A 158 -5.73 -1.05 -3.85
C ALA A 158 -4.44 -0.24 -3.81
N ILE A 159 -3.49 -0.69 -3.00
CA ILE A 159 -2.15 -0.13 -2.90
C ILE A 159 -1.17 -1.28 -3.12
N GLY A 160 -0.16 -1.06 -3.96
CA GLY A 160 0.95 -1.99 -4.12
C GLY A 160 2.29 -1.34 -3.85
N LEU A 161 3.24 -2.16 -3.40
CA LEU A 161 4.66 -1.83 -3.28
C LEU A 161 5.43 -2.79 -4.16
N ILE A 162 6.26 -2.28 -5.06
CA ILE A 162 6.94 -3.12 -6.04
C ILE A 162 8.41 -2.69 -6.19
N CYS A 163 9.30 -3.69 -6.24
CA CYS A 163 10.68 -3.48 -6.60
C CYS A 163 10.85 -3.67 -8.11
N GLN A 164 11.08 -2.57 -8.83
CA GLN A 164 11.41 -2.56 -10.27
C GLN A 164 12.76 -1.90 -10.51
N ASP A 165 13.42 -2.23 -11.62
CA ASP A 165 14.68 -1.57 -12.02
C ASP A 165 14.45 -0.20 -12.64
N SER A 166 13.29 -0.01 -13.29
CA SER A 166 12.91 1.27 -13.89
C SER A 166 11.41 1.50 -13.84
N PRO A 167 10.94 2.76 -13.90
CA PRO A 167 9.52 3.06 -14.09
C PRO A 167 8.92 2.44 -15.36
N GLY A 168 9.73 2.28 -16.41
CA GLY A 168 9.27 1.67 -17.66
C GLY A 168 8.91 0.18 -17.53
N ASP A 169 9.54 -0.53 -16.61
CA ASP A 169 9.20 -1.94 -16.35
C ASP A 169 7.90 -2.08 -15.55
N PHE A 170 7.62 -1.10 -14.68
CA PHE A 170 6.30 -0.97 -14.08
C PHE A 170 5.22 -0.76 -15.14
N GLU A 171 5.38 0.21 -16.04
CA GLU A 171 4.40 0.48 -17.12
C GLU A 171 4.08 -0.76 -17.97
N LYS A 172 5.11 -1.54 -18.37
CA LYS A 172 4.92 -2.79 -19.12
C LYS A 172 4.12 -3.84 -18.33
N LEU A 173 4.35 -3.93 -17.02
CA LEU A 173 3.60 -4.82 -16.16
C LEU A 173 2.13 -4.39 -16.11
N MET A 174 1.88 -3.09 -15.92
CA MET A 174 0.53 -2.53 -15.78
C MET A 174 -0.30 -2.73 -17.04
N GLN A 175 0.27 -2.54 -18.23
CA GLN A 175 -0.43 -2.76 -19.51
C GLN A 175 -1.03 -4.17 -19.66
N ASN A 176 -0.50 -5.14 -18.91
CA ASN A 176 -0.98 -6.51 -18.98
C ASN A 176 -2.12 -6.83 -18.01
N LEU A 177 -2.42 -5.93 -17.07
CA LEU A 177 -3.39 -6.14 -16.03
C LEU A 177 -4.84 -5.99 -16.54
N PRO A 178 -5.77 -6.88 -16.12
CA PRO A 178 -7.18 -6.83 -16.47
C PRO A 178 -7.85 -5.46 -16.29
N PHE A 179 -7.57 -4.72 -15.21
CA PHE A 179 -8.14 -3.38 -15.04
C PHE A 179 -7.71 -2.41 -16.14
N VAL A 180 -6.44 -2.44 -16.53
CA VAL A 180 -5.94 -1.58 -17.61
C VAL A 180 -6.52 -2.01 -18.96
N LYS A 181 -6.66 -3.32 -19.20
CA LYS A 181 -7.20 -3.84 -20.46
C LYS A 181 -8.70 -3.61 -20.63
N LYS A 182 -9.47 -3.69 -19.55
CA LYS A 182 -10.95 -3.69 -19.59
C LYS A 182 -11.59 -2.40 -19.08
N MET A 183 -10.86 -1.61 -18.29
CA MET A 183 -11.38 -0.47 -17.54
C MET A 183 -10.41 0.72 -17.55
N PHE A 184 -9.61 0.89 -18.61
CA PHE A 184 -8.59 1.95 -18.67
C PHE A 184 -9.15 3.34 -18.37
N ASP A 185 -10.31 3.67 -18.93
CA ASP A 185 -11.02 4.93 -18.76
C ASP A 185 -11.54 5.16 -17.32
N ARG A 186 -11.55 4.11 -16.50
CA ARG A 186 -12.12 4.09 -15.13
C ARG A 186 -11.09 3.69 -14.08
N CYS A 187 -9.86 3.41 -14.48
CA CYS A 187 -8.81 2.92 -13.62
C CYS A 187 -7.70 3.95 -13.53
N HIS A 188 -7.59 4.59 -12.37
CA HIS A 188 -6.59 5.61 -12.11
C HIS A 188 -5.42 5.00 -11.34
N PHE A 189 -4.24 5.13 -11.94
CA PHE A 189 -2.98 4.73 -11.33
C PHE A 189 -2.18 5.96 -10.93
N GLU A 190 -1.68 5.95 -9.70
CA GLU A 190 -0.72 6.95 -9.22
C GLU A 190 0.54 6.22 -8.78
N LEU A 191 1.71 6.71 -9.21
CA LEU A 191 3.00 6.13 -8.88
C LEU A 191 3.79 7.08 -7.99
N THR A 192 4.28 6.58 -6.87
CA THR A 192 5.12 7.31 -5.91
C THR A 192 6.45 6.59 -5.76
N THR A 193 7.57 7.32 -5.91
CA THR A 193 8.92 6.74 -5.69
C THR A 193 9.27 6.82 -4.21
N LEU A 194 9.72 5.70 -3.65
CA LEU A 194 10.03 5.52 -2.24
C LEU A 194 11.49 5.10 -2.01
N THR A 195 12.06 5.53 -0.89
CA THR A 195 13.34 5.03 -0.37
C THR A 195 13.16 4.46 1.02
N LYS A 196 13.75 3.30 1.30
CA LYS A 196 13.61 2.62 2.60
C LYS A 196 14.27 3.39 3.75
N LEU A 197 13.69 3.22 4.94
CA LEU A 197 14.12 3.78 6.22
C LEU A 197 14.69 2.74 7.19
#